data_AF-A0A3M1Z225-F1
#
_entry.id   AF-A0A3M1Z225-F1
#
_cell.length_a   1.000
_cell.length_b   1.000
_cell.length_c   1.000
_cell.angle_alpha   90.00
_cell.angle_beta   90.00
_cell.angle_gamma   90.00
#
_symmetry.space_group_name_H-M   'P 1'
#
loop_
_entity.id
_entity.type
_entity.pdbx_description
1 polymer ?
#
loop_
_entity_poly.entity_id
_entity_poly.type
_entity_poly.pdbx_seq_one_letter_code
_entity_poly.pdbx_strand_id
1 'polypeptide(L)'
;MLRRILLYLSAARWARALMAHFFLARRVARRFVAGETLDDAIRVTKTLNERGLLVTLDFLGESVEREEDTYPVVEMYCRIAEHIKSEGMQASMSLKLTHLGLDIDESLCVNNLRRILEVAKANGVLVTIDMENTPYTDRTLRIYRTMRD
;
A
#
# COMPACT_ATOMS: atom_id res chain seq x y z
N MET A 1 -25.22 15.78 4.59
CA MET A 1 -25.17 16.28 3.20
C MET A 1 -23.75 16.32 2.64
N LEU A 2 -22.80 16.99 3.31
CA LEU A 2 -21.41 17.10 2.85
C LEU A 2 -20.71 15.75 2.60
N ARG A 3 -20.85 14.77 3.52
CA ARG A 3 -20.28 13.41 3.35
C ARG A 3 -20.73 12.74 2.05
N ARG A 4 -22.02 12.82 1.71
CA ARG A 4 -22.57 12.20 0.49
C ARG A 4 -22.04 12.86 -0.78
N ILE A 5 -21.89 14.18 -0.77
CA ILE A 5 -21.34 14.95 -1.89
C ILE A 5 -19.86 14.60 -2.08
N LEU A 6 -19.08 14.54 -0.99
CA LEU A 6 -17.67 14.14 -1.03
C LEU A 6 -17.50 12.71 -1.53
N LEU A 7 -18.31 11.76 -1.06
CA LEU A 7 -18.30 10.36 -1.52
C LEU A 7 -18.67 10.23 -3.01
N TYR A 8 -19.67 11.01 -3.45
CA TYR A 8 -20.05 11.04 -4.86
C TYR A 8 -18.90 11.58 -5.73
N LEU A 9 -18.27 12.68 -5.30
CA LEU A 9 -17.15 13.28 -6.02
C LEU A 9 -15.90 12.38 -6.04
N SER A 10 -15.62 11.62 -4.96
CA SER A 10 -14.48 10.70 -4.93
C SER A 10 -14.65 9.53 -5.91
N ALA A 11 -15.90 9.08 -6.13
CA ALA A 11 -16.21 8.03 -7.09
C ALA A 11 -16.24 8.55 -8.55
N ALA A 12 -16.52 9.84 -8.77
CA ALA A 12 -16.67 10.42 -10.09
C ALA A 12 -15.36 10.51 -10.89
N ARG A 13 -15.30 9.87 -12.07
CA ARG A 13 -14.11 9.86 -12.95
C ARG A 13 -13.71 11.26 -13.44
N TRP A 14 -14.69 12.13 -13.71
CA TRP A 14 -14.45 13.52 -14.15
C TRP A 14 -13.83 14.38 -13.03
N ALA A 15 -14.24 14.16 -11.77
CA ALA A 15 -13.71 14.88 -10.62
C ALA A 15 -12.27 14.44 -10.32
N ARG A 16 -11.96 13.15 -10.47
CA ARG A 16 -10.58 12.63 -10.41
C ARG A 16 -9.67 13.28 -11.45
N ALA A 17 -10.12 13.37 -12.71
CA ALA A 17 -9.36 14.03 -13.77
C ALA A 17 -9.11 15.52 -13.47
N LEU A 18 -10.13 16.24 -12.99
CA LEU A 18 -10.00 17.65 -12.62
C LEU A 18 -9.02 17.87 -11.44
N MET A 19 -9.09 17.01 -10.42
CA MET A 19 -8.23 17.07 -9.23
C MET A 19 -6.75 16.82 -9.56
N ALA A 20 -6.46 15.91 -10.51
CA ALA A 20 -5.09 15.62 -10.94
C ALA A 20 -4.40 16.86 -11.57
N HIS A 21 -5.17 17.77 -12.17
CA HIS A 21 -4.66 18.99 -12.80
C HIS A 21 -4.72 20.23 -11.90
N PHE A 22 -5.36 20.15 -10.73
CA PHE A 22 -5.54 21.31 -9.85
C PHE A 22 -4.41 21.40 -8.82
N PHE A 23 -3.50 22.37 -9.00
CA PHE A 23 -2.33 22.59 -8.14
C PHE A 23 -2.67 22.70 -6.63
N LEU A 24 -3.79 23.34 -6.29
CA LEU A 24 -4.24 23.43 -4.89
C LEU A 24 -4.62 22.07 -4.31
N ALA A 25 -5.28 21.21 -5.08
CA ALA A 25 -5.65 19.85 -4.65
C ALA A 25 -4.38 19.02 -4.40
N ARG A 26 -3.40 19.13 -5.30
CA ARG A 26 -2.09 18.48 -5.14
C ARG A 26 -1.34 18.96 -3.89
N ARG A 27 -1.43 20.27 -3.57
CA ARG A 27 -0.82 20.85 -2.36
C ARG A 27 -1.47 20.35 -1.07
N VAL A 28 -2.78 20.15 -1.06
CA VAL A 28 -3.49 19.56 0.09
C VAL A 28 -3.16 18.07 0.22
N ALA A 29 -3.13 17.32 -0.88
CA ALA A 29 -2.78 15.90 -0.88
C ALA A 29 -1.36 15.63 -0.36
N ARG A 30 -0.38 16.50 -0.69
CA ARG A 30 1.01 16.41 -0.20
C ARG A 30 1.16 16.47 1.32
N ARG A 31 0.14 16.92 2.06
CA ARG A 31 0.16 16.85 3.52
C ARG A 31 -0.11 15.43 4.05
N PHE A 32 -0.75 14.58 3.25
CA PHE A 32 -1.17 13.23 3.62
C PHE A 32 -0.48 12.13 2.80
N VAL A 33 0.10 12.47 1.65
CA VAL A 33 0.78 11.55 0.74
C VAL A 33 2.22 12.01 0.56
N ALA A 34 3.18 11.11 0.79
CA ALA A 34 4.61 11.41 0.70
C ALA A 34 5.04 11.85 -0.72
N GLY A 35 4.41 11.26 -1.75
CA GLY A 35 4.58 11.63 -3.16
C GLY A 35 4.00 10.56 -4.08
N GLU A 36 4.39 10.61 -5.36
CA GLU A 36 3.91 9.70 -6.41
C GLU A 36 4.96 8.64 -6.79
N THR A 37 6.18 8.76 -6.25
CA THR A 37 7.30 7.87 -6.54
C THR A 37 7.88 7.23 -5.28
N LEU A 38 8.60 6.12 -5.43
CA LEU A 38 9.33 5.50 -4.34
C LEU A 38 10.39 6.45 -3.75
N ASP A 39 11.07 7.24 -4.58
CA ASP A 39 12.07 8.21 -4.14
C ASP A 39 11.46 9.30 -3.25
N ASP A 40 10.23 9.73 -3.54
CA ASP A 40 9.50 10.65 -2.68
C ASP A 40 9.22 10.05 -1.31
N ALA A 41 8.77 8.79 -1.28
CA ALA A 41 8.51 8.06 -0.05
C ALA A 41 9.79 7.87 0.79
N ILE A 42 10.91 7.51 0.16
CA ILE A 42 12.23 7.37 0.82
C ILE A 42 12.65 8.70 1.44
N ARG A 43 12.60 9.79 0.68
CA ARG A 43 12.99 11.12 1.15
C ARG A 43 12.19 11.54 2.37
N VAL A 44 10.86 11.40 2.31
CA VAL A 44 9.97 11.74 3.44
C VAL A 44 10.24 10.85 4.65
N THR A 45 10.46 9.54 4.42
CA THR A 45 10.77 8.59 5.49
C THR A 45 12.04 8.96 6.23
N LYS A 46 13.13 9.28 5.51
CA LYS A 46 14.39 9.73 6.11
C LYS A 46 14.20 11.00 6.95
N THR A 47 13.48 11.99 6.44
CA THR A 47 13.17 13.22 7.20
C THR A 47 12.37 12.96 8.47
N LEU A 48 11.49 11.96 8.48
CA LEU A 48 10.74 11.57 9.69
C LEU A 48 11.62 10.78 10.66
N ASN A 49 12.47 9.87 10.17
CA ASN A 49 13.41 9.13 11.01
C ASN A 49 14.45 10.05 11.67
N GLU A 50 14.95 11.08 10.98
CA GLU A 50 15.83 12.12 11.55
C GLU A 50 15.17 12.88 12.72
N ARG A 51 13.83 12.91 12.77
CA ARG A 51 13.05 13.49 13.87
C ARG A 51 12.71 12.47 14.96
N GLY A 52 13.26 11.26 14.88
CA GLY A 52 13.00 10.17 15.83
C GLY A 52 11.66 9.46 15.66
N LEU A 53 10.97 9.65 14.52
CA LEU A 53 9.70 8.99 14.24
C LEU A 53 9.92 7.70 13.44
N LEU A 54 9.21 6.65 13.83
CA LEU A 54 9.08 5.42 13.04
C LEU A 54 8.02 5.62 11.95
N VAL A 55 8.18 4.93 10.82
CA VAL A 55 7.30 5.09 9.65
C VAL A 55 6.72 3.76 9.23
N THR A 56 5.47 3.76 8.76
CA THR A 56 4.90 2.65 7.99
C THR A 56 4.61 3.15 6.58
N LEU A 57 5.21 2.51 5.59
CA LEU A 57 5.00 2.82 4.18
C LEU A 57 3.75 2.08 3.67
N ASP A 58 2.79 2.85 3.16
CA ASP A 58 1.58 2.36 2.52
C ASP A 58 1.64 2.64 1.02
N PHE A 59 1.80 1.61 0.20
CA PHE A 59 1.73 1.72 -1.25
C PHE A 59 0.26 1.76 -1.68
N LEU A 60 -0.21 2.96 -2.01
CA LEU A 60 -1.62 3.23 -2.28
C LEU A 60 -2.12 2.48 -3.52
N GLY A 61 -3.10 1.61 -3.30
CA GLY A 61 -3.86 0.88 -4.31
C GLY A 61 -4.72 -0.19 -3.64
N GLU A 62 -5.80 -0.58 -4.31
CA GLU A 62 -6.74 -1.61 -3.85
C GLU A 62 -7.44 -2.23 -5.07
N SER A 63 -7.98 -3.45 -4.88
CA SER A 63 -8.83 -4.15 -5.85
C SER A 63 -8.32 -4.15 -7.30
N VAL A 64 -7.28 -4.96 -7.55
CA VAL A 64 -6.84 -5.26 -8.93
C VAL A 64 -7.91 -6.07 -9.68
N GLU A 65 -8.06 -5.83 -10.98
CA GLU A 65 -9.07 -6.50 -11.82
C GLU A 65 -8.52 -7.72 -12.55
N ARG A 66 -7.21 -7.77 -12.79
CA ARG A 66 -6.53 -8.85 -13.51
C ARG A 66 -5.34 -9.39 -12.74
N GLU A 67 -5.05 -10.68 -12.91
CA GLU A 67 -3.90 -11.32 -12.27
C GLU A 67 -2.59 -10.60 -12.63
N GLU A 68 -2.44 -10.21 -13.90
CA GLU A 68 -1.26 -9.50 -14.39
C GLU A 68 -1.00 -8.16 -13.70
N ASP A 69 -2.05 -7.51 -13.18
CA ASP A 69 -1.94 -6.24 -12.48
C ASP A 69 -1.29 -6.41 -11.10
N THR A 70 -1.26 -7.62 -10.54
CA THR A 70 -0.60 -7.91 -9.25
C THR A 70 0.92 -7.91 -9.35
N TYR A 71 1.48 -8.18 -10.52
CA TYR A 71 2.94 -8.30 -10.70
C TYR A 71 3.71 -7.01 -10.36
N PRO A 72 3.36 -5.84 -10.92
CA PRO A 72 4.02 -4.59 -10.55
C PRO A 72 3.78 -4.21 -9.08
N VAL A 73 2.65 -4.61 -8.49
CA VAL A 73 2.34 -4.36 -7.08
C VAL A 73 3.28 -5.14 -6.18
N VAL A 74 3.42 -6.46 -6.43
CA VAL A 74 4.34 -7.33 -5.70
C VAL A 74 5.77 -6.85 -5.85
N GLU A 75 6.19 -6.49 -7.07
CA GLU A 75 7.52 -5.94 -7.33
C GLU A 75 7.77 -4.65 -6.54
N MET A 76 6.79 -3.75 -6.49
CA MET A 76 6.91 -2.51 -5.71
C MET A 76 7.09 -2.78 -4.22
N TYR A 77 6.34 -3.71 -3.63
CA TYR A 77 6.53 -4.09 -2.22
C TYR A 77 7.91 -4.70 -1.95
N CYS A 78 8.41 -5.56 -2.85
CA CYS A 78 9.76 -6.10 -2.75
C CYS A 78 10.81 -4.97 -2.79
N ARG A 79 10.68 -4.03 -3.74
CA ARG A 79 11.57 -2.87 -3.85
C ARG A 79 11.52 -1.99 -2.62
N ILE A 80 10.35 -1.76 -2.04
CA ILE A 80 10.19 -1.01 -0.78
C ILE A 80 10.98 -1.70 0.33
N ALA A 81 10.83 -3.03 0.50
CA ALA A 81 11.55 -3.77 1.53
C ALA A 81 13.08 -3.71 1.36
N GLU A 82 13.56 -3.84 0.12
CA GLU A 82 14.99 -3.69 -0.21
C GLU A 82 15.51 -2.29 0.11
N HIS A 83 14.76 -1.23 -0.24
CA HIS A 83 15.17 0.15 0.03
C HIS A 83 15.14 0.48 1.53
N ILE A 84 14.17 -0.05 2.29
CA ILE A 84 14.16 0.10 3.75
C ILE A 84 15.50 -0.39 4.34
N LYS A 85 15.98 -1.54 3.88
CA LYS A 85 17.24 -2.12 4.34
C LYS A 85 18.46 -1.37 3.81
N SER A 86 18.56 -1.13 2.51
CA SER A 86 19.75 -0.54 1.89
C SER A 86 19.98 0.91 2.30
N GLU A 87 18.90 1.65 2.58
CA GLU A 87 18.95 3.05 3.00
C GLU A 87 18.95 3.23 4.53
N GLY A 88 18.92 2.12 5.30
CA GLY A 88 18.92 2.14 6.76
C GLY A 88 17.69 2.79 7.40
N MET A 89 16.55 2.77 6.70
CA MET A 89 15.32 3.42 7.16
C MET A 89 14.71 2.68 8.35
N GLN A 90 14.20 3.43 9.32
CA GLN A 90 13.39 2.91 10.42
C GLN A 90 11.92 2.89 9.98
N ALA A 91 11.59 1.89 9.16
CA ALA A 91 10.27 1.76 8.56
C ALA A 91 9.77 0.31 8.47
N SER A 92 8.44 0.16 8.53
CA SER A 92 7.70 -1.05 8.17
C SER A 92 6.87 -0.79 6.91
N MET A 93 6.14 -1.80 6.43
CA MET A 93 5.18 -1.62 5.34
C MET A 93 3.81 -2.23 5.64
N SER A 94 2.75 -1.60 5.14
CA SER A 94 1.38 -2.11 5.18
C SER A 94 0.91 -2.50 3.78
N LEU A 95 0.10 -3.56 3.71
CA LEU A 95 -0.49 -4.03 2.46
C LEU A 95 -1.95 -4.43 2.62
N LYS A 96 -2.68 -4.38 1.51
CA LYS A 96 -4.08 -4.81 1.40
C LYS A 96 -4.15 -6.04 0.51
N LEU A 97 -4.91 -7.06 0.91
CA LEU A 97 -4.93 -8.33 0.21
C LEU A 97 -5.67 -8.22 -1.13
N THR A 98 -6.66 -7.32 -1.25
CA THR A 98 -7.31 -7.03 -2.54
C THR A 98 -6.34 -6.47 -3.58
N HIS A 99 -5.30 -5.72 -3.14
CA HIS A 99 -4.23 -5.23 -4.01
C HIS A 99 -3.32 -6.38 -4.52
N LEU A 100 -3.32 -7.51 -3.81
CA LEU A 100 -2.56 -8.72 -4.16
C LEU A 100 -3.40 -9.76 -4.93
N GLY A 101 -4.64 -9.45 -5.29
CA GLY A 101 -5.51 -10.33 -6.09
C GLY A 101 -6.51 -11.15 -5.27
N LEU A 102 -6.82 -10.77 -4.01
CA LEU A 102 -7.80 -11.49 -3.20
C LEU A 102 -9.18 -11.60 -3.86
N ASP A 103 -9.60 -10.59 -4.62
CA ASP A 103 -10.88 -10.60 -5.36
C ASP A 103 -10.85 -11.48 -6.62
N ILE A 104 -9.67 -11.89 -7.08
CA ILE A 104 -9.47 -12.69 -8.28
C ILE A 104 -9.38 -14.17 -7.91
N ASP A 105 -8.37 -14.51 -7.09
CA ASP A 105 -8.14 -15.87 -6.61
C ASP A 105 -7.37 -15.84 -5.28
N GLU A 106 -7.82 -16.65 -4.31
CA GLU A 106 -7.19 -16.69 -2.98
C GLU A 106 -5.79 -17.29 -3.03
N SER A 107 -5.55 -18.26 -3.93
CA SER A 107 -4.23 -18.90 -4.07
C SER A 107 -3.22 -17.93 -4.70
N LEU A 108 -3.64 -17.16 -5.70
CA LEU A 108 -2.87 -16.05 -6.26
C LEU A 108 -2.45 -15.05 -5.17
N CYS A 109 -3.42 -14.58 -4.38
CA CYS A 109 -3.17 -13.66 -3.26
C CYS A 109 -2.14 -14.23 -2.27
N VAL A 110 -2.29 -15.50 -1.90
CA VAL A 110 -1.37 -16.22 -1.00
C VAL A 110 0.04 -16.31 -1.59
N ASN A 111 0.18 -16.63 -2.88
CA ASN A 111 1.47 -16.73 -3.54
C ASN A 111 2.17 -15.36 -3.64
N ASN A 112 1.42 -14.33 -4.01
CA ASN A 112 1.90 -12.95 -4.05
C ASN A 112 2.36 -12.47 -2.67
N LEU A 113 1.55 -12.70 -1.64
CA LEU A 113 1.89 -12.36 -0.26
C LEU A 113 3.14 -13.10 0.22
N ARG A 114 3.25 -14.41 -0.05
CA ARG A 114 4.43 -15.20 0.32
C ARG A 114 5.71 -14.62 -0.26
N ARG A 115 5.71 -14.27 -1.55
CA ARG A 115 6.86 -13.65 -2.22
C ARG A 115 7.28 -12.33 -1.55
N ILE A 116 6.31 -11.48 -1.19
CA ILE A 116 6.58 -10.22 -0.48
C ILE A 116 7.18 -10.51 0.91
N LEU A 117 6.59 -11.44 1.65
CA LEU A 117 7.04 -11.78 3.01
C LEU A 117 8.45 -12.39 3.02
N GLU A 118 8.82 -13.18 2.00
CA GLU A 118 10.18 -13.72 1.85
C GLU A 118 11.21 -12.60 1.69
N VAL A 119 10.96 -11.64 0.80
CA VAL A 119 11.85 -10.48 0.60
C VAL A 119 11.88 -9.58 1.83
N ALA A 120 10.72 -9.34 2.47
CA ALA A 120 10.63 -8.56 3.69
C ALA A 120 11.43 -9.20 4.83
N LYS A 121 11.31 -10.52 5.01
CA LYS A 121 12.05 -11.29 6.02
C LYS A 121 13.56 -11.23 5.77
N ALA A 122 14.00 -11.38 4.52
CA ALA A 122 15.42 -11.28 4.15
C ALA A 122 16.01 -9.89 4.46
N ASN A 123 15.18 -8.85 4.39
CA ASN A 123 15.56 -7.46 4.66
C ASN A 123 15.27 -7.01 6.12
N GLY A 124 14.68 -7.86 6.95
CA GLY A 124 14.31 -7.54 8.34
C GLY A 124 13.19 -6.50 8.45
N VAL A 125 12.29 -6.44 7.46
CA VAL A 125 11.20 -5.48 7.39
C VAL A 125 9.91 -6.09 7.94
N LEU A 126 9.27 -5.39 8.87
CA LEU A 126 7.96 -5.76 9.38
C LEU A 126 6.87 -5.47 8.34
N VAL A 127 5.94 -6.41 8.18
CA VAL A 127 4.79 -6.29 7.29
C VAL A 127 3.49 -6.38 8.09
N THR A 128 2.57 -5.44 7.86
CA THR A 128 1.21 -5.49 8.39
C THR A 128 0.21 -5.76 7.27
N ILE A 129 -0.75 -6.64 7.55
CA ILE A 129 -1.89 -6.87 6.66
C ILE A 129 -3.04 -5.98 7.14
N ASP A 130 -3.42 -5.01 6.34
CA ASP A 130 -4.52 -4.11 6.65
C ASP A 130 -5.85 -4.88 6.64
N MET A 131 -6.69 -4.60 7.62
CA MET A 131 -8.07 -5.09 7.61
C MET A 131 -8.92 -4.20 6.70
N GLU A 132 -9.49 -4.81 5.68
CA GLU A 132 -10.35 -4.14 4.69
C GLU A 132 -11.83 -4.20 5.13
N ASN A 133 -12.78 -3.94 4.24
CA ASN A 133 -14.21 -3.94 4.58
C ASN A 133 -14.73 -5.33 5.03
N THR A 134 -15.94 -5.37 5.60
CA THR A 134 -16.51 -6.56 6.27
C THR A 134 -16.48 -7.86 5.44
N PRO A 135 -16.77 -7.87 4.13
CA PRO A 135 -16.63 -9.06 3.29
C PRO A 135 -15.23 -9.73 3.31
N TYR A 136 -14.17 -8.99 3.59
CA TYR A 136 -12.80 -9.52 3.56
C TYR A 136 -12.33 -10.08 4.90
N THR A 137 -12.99 -9.74 6.01
CA THR A 137 -12.46 -10.01 7.36
C THR A 137 -12.08 -11.47 7.60
N ASP A 138 -12.96 -12.41 7.29
CA ASP A 138 -12.70 -13.84 7.51
C ASP A 138 -11.58 -14.38 6.60
N ARG A 139 -11.53 -13.92 5.34
CA ARG A 139 -10.50 -14.32 4.38
C ARG A 139 -9.13 -13.76 4.79
N THR A 140 -9.07 -12.51 5.23
CA THR A 140 -7.85 -11.88 5.76
C THR A 140 -7.31 -12.62 6.97
N LEU A 141 -8.16 -12.95 7.94
CA LEU A 141 -7.74 -13.71 9.13
C LEU A 141 -7.27 -15.12 8.78
N ARG A 142 -7.91 -15.78 7.80
CA ARG A 142 -7.52 -17.11 7.31
C ARG A 142 -6.13 -17.06 6.67
N ILE A 143 -5.91 -16.16 5.71
CA ILE A 143 -4.62 -15.98 5.02
C ILE A 143 -3.53 -15.62 6.01
N TYR A 144 -3.80 -14.71 6.97
CA TYR A 144 -2.84 -14.36 8.01
C TYR A 144 -2.40 -15.58 8.83
N ARG A 145 -3.30 -16.49 9.20
CA ARG A 145 -2.95 -17.74 9.89
C ARG A 145 -2.12 -18.65 9.00
N THR A 146 -2.53 -18.84 7.74
CA THR A 146 -1.77 -19.63 6.74
C THR A 146 -0.34 -19.13 6.53
N MET A 147 -0.07 -17.83 6.67
CA MET A 147 1.28 -17.27 6.54
C MET A 147 2.11 -17.37 7.84
N ARG A 148 1.44 -17.52 8.99
CA ARG A 148 2.08 -17.54 10.30
C ARG A 148 2.47 -18.95 10.73
N ASP A 149 1.55 -19.88 10.52
CA ASP A 149 1.61 -21.27 10.99
C ASP A 149 2.30 -22.17 9.95
#